data_AF-A0A936WCE3-F1
#
_entry.id   AF-A0A936WCE3-F1
#
_cell.length_a   1.000
_cell.length_b   1.000
_cell.length_c   1.000
_cell.angle_alpha   90.00
_cell.angle_beta   90.00
_cell.angle_gamma   90.00
#
_symmetry.space_group_name_H-M   'P 1'
#
loop_
_entity.id
_entity.type
_entity.pdbx_description
1 polymer ?
#
loop_
_entity_poly.entity_id
_entity_poly.type
_entity_poly.pdbx_seq_one_letter_code
_entity_poly.pdbx_strand_id
1 'polypeptide(L)'
;MRSLLAFSCLLIFFSNAEAQEVQFEHCSCVEGGIPSDSTFTFRGRLSLWNGNPAFRIWPAGSKRLLGIRGVCLSALVLGTWNPYHDHELWADFTVSAVTPQEPGVMQFVCIRSMKAPFLRKKPD
;
A
#
# COMPACT_ATOMS: atom_id res chain seq x y z
N MET A 1 60.47 -23.78 4.95
CA MET A 1 59.16 -23.54 5.58
C MET A 1 58.98 -22.04 5.75
N ARG A 2 58.26 -21.38 4.83
CA ARG A 2 57.89 -19.96 4.94
C ARG A 2 56.38 -19.90 4.78
N SER A 3 55.69 -19.67 5.89
CA SER A 3 54.24 -19.59 5.95
C SER A 3 53.79 -18.23 5.43
N LEU A 4 53.09 -18.23 4.28
CA LEU A 4 52.37 -17.06 3.77
C LEU A 4 50.96 -17.11 4.36
N LEU A 5 50.71 -16.26 5.37
CA LEU A 5 49.35 -16.01 5.86
C LEU A 5 48.63 -15.12 4.85
N ALA A 6 47.77 -15.74 4.04
CA ALA A 6 46.85 -15.02 3.17
C ALA A 6 45.72 -14.42 4.04
N PHE A 7 45.74 -13.11 4.22
CA PHE A 7 44.60 -12.35 4.74
C PHE A 7 43.51 -12.37 3.66
N SER A 8 42.63 -13.37 3.70
CA SER A 8 41.39 -13.36 2.94
C SER A 8 40.47 -12.29 3.54
N CYS A 9 40.40 -11.15 2.87
CA CYS A 9 39.49 -10.06 3.21
C CYS A 9 38.06 -10.54 2.91
N LEU A 10 37.35 -10.97 3.95
CA LEU A 10 35.96 -11.41 3.86
C LEU A 10 35.10 -10.18 3.52
N LEU A 11 34.82 -9.98 2.22
CA LEU A 11 33.86 -9.00 1.75
C LEU A 11 32.47 -9.43 2.24
N ILE A 12 31.99 -8.79 3.31
CA ILE A 12 30.63 -8.96 3.81
C ILE A 12 29.70 -8.28 2.79
N PHE A 13 29.02 -9.07 1.97
CA PHE A 13 27.91 -8.60 1.16
C PHE A 13 26.73 -8.28 2.08
N PHE A 14 26.55 -7.00 2.41
CA PHE A 14 25.30 -6.52 2.99
C PHE A 14 24.21 -6.64 1.94
N SER A 15 23.40 -7.71 1.99
CA SER A 15 22.14 -7.75 1.24
C SER A 15 21.20 -6.70 1.85
N ASN A 16 21.00 -5.60 1.15
CA ASN A 16 19.94 -4.66 1.50
C ASN A 16 18.60 -5.40 1.36
N ALA A 17 17.87 -5.55 2.47
CA ALA A 17 16.51 -6.04 2.46
C ALA A 17 15.61 -4.93 1.91
N GLU A 18 15.50 -4.86 0.59
CA GLU A 18 14.60 -3.94 -0.07
C GLU A 18 13.17 -4.50 0.03
N ALA A 19 12.31 -3.84 0.82
CA ALA A 19 10.94 -4.29 0.99
C ALA A 19 10.20 -4.25 -0.36
N GLN A 20 9.51 -5.34 -0.69
CA GLN A 20 8.78 -5.52 -1.95
C GLN A 20 7.81 -4.36 -2.19
N GLU A 21 8.02 -3.62 -3.28
CA GLU A 21 7.09 -2.61 -3.79
C GLU A 21 6.30 -3.21 -4.96
N VAL A 22 4.99 -3.02 -4.91
CA VAL A 22 4.05 -3.44 -5.95
C VAL A 22 3.46 -2.18 -6.55
N GLN A 23 3.76 -1.94 -7.82
CA GLN A 23 3.17 -0.88 -8.63
C GLN A 23 1.87 -1.39 -9.28
N PHE A 24 0.85 -0.55 -9.34
CA PHE A 24 -0.41 -0.89 -10.00
C PHE A 24 -0.49 -0.19 -11.37
N GLU A 25 0.09 -0.79 -12.41
CA GLU A 25 0.16 -0.19 -13.76
C GLU A 25 -1.20 -0.12 -14.47
N HIS A 26 -2.14 -0.99 -14.11
CA HIS A 26 -3.50 -0.98 -14.69
C HIS A 26 -4.43 0.08 -14.06
N CYS A 27 -3.93 0.87 -13.13
CA CYS A 27 -4.69 1.88 -12.39
C CYS A 27 -4.45 3.28 -12.95
N SER A 28 -5.33 3.77 -13.83
CA SER A 28 -5.35 5.19 -14.17
C SER A 28 -5.98 5.98 -13.02
N CYS A 29 -5.15 6.48 -12.10
CA CYS A 29 -5.57 7.47 -11.09
C CYS A 29 -5.78 8.88 -11.69
N VAL A 30 -5.82 8.99 -13.02
CA VAL A 30 -5.90 10.25 -13.77
C VAL A 30 -7.30 10.46 -14.35
N GLU A 31 -8.03 9.38 -14.64
CA GLU A 31 -9.44 9.45 -15.09
C GLU A 31 -10.38 9.67 -13.89
N GLY A 32 -11.15 10.76 -13.90
CA GLY A 32 -12.15 11.08 -12.88
C GLY A 32 -11.78 12.22 -11.91
N GLY A 33 -10.59 12.81 -12.07
CA GLY A 33 -10.19 14.07 -11.44
C GLY A 33 -9.64 13.94 -10.01
N ILE A 34 -8.31 14.08 -9.87
CA ILE A 34 -7.49 15.08 -9.13
C ILE A 34 -6.05 14.90 -9.67
N PRO A 35 -5.16 15.92 -9.76
CA PRO A 35 -3.88 15.83 -10.47
C PRO A 35 -2.81 15.00 -9.74
N SER A 36 -1.72 14.70 -10.46
CA SER A 36 -0.57 13.90 -9.98
C SER A 36 0.14 14.46 -8.74
N ASP A 37 -0.09 15.74 -8.43
CA ASP A 37 0.53 16.50 -7.34
C ASP A 37 -0.08 16.22 -5.95
N SER A 38 -1.28 15.62 -5.88
CA SER A 38 -1.96 15.27 -4.62
C SER A 38 -1.55 13.90 -4.05
N THR A 39 -0.35 13.42 -4.36
CA THR A 39 0.11 12.09 -3.97
C THR A 39 0.69 12.10 -2.56
N PHE A 40 0.30 11.14 -1.73
CA PHE A 40 0.83 10.98 -0.38
C PHE A 40 0.94 9.50 0.01
N THR A 41 1.90 9.22 0.90
CA THR A 41 2.23 7.87 1.36
C THR A 41 1.98 7.72 2.85
N PHE A 42 1.43 6.59 3.27
CA PHE A 42 1.17 6.30 4.67
C PHE A 42 1.07 4.79 4.95
N ARG A 43 1.41 4.37 6.16
CA ARG A 43 1.09 3.02 6.66
C ARG A 43 -0.40 2.94 6.95
N GLY A 44 -1.07 1.89 6.50
CA GLY A 44 -2.48 1.70 6.81
C GLY A 44 -2.93 0.26 6.67
N ARG A 45 -4.23 0.07 6.90
CA ARG A 45 -4.93 -1.20 6.70
C ARG A 45 -6.06 -1.03 5.70
N LEU A 46 -6.06 -1.85 4.65
CA LEU A 46 -7.11 -1.95 3.65
C LEU A 46 -8.03 -3.10 4.04
N SER A 47 -9.34 -2.84 4.09
CA SER A 47 -10.35 -3.85 4.40
C SER A 47 -11.51 -3.78 3.42
N LEU A 48 -12.11 -4.93 3.16
CA LEU A 48 -13.40 -5.05 2.49
C LEU A 48 -14.54 -4.78 3.48
N TRP A 49 -15.46 -3.89 3.12
CA TRP A 49 -16.63 -3.48 3.89
C TRP A 49 -17.88 -3.42 3.01
N ASN A 50 -19.05 -3.56 3.64
CA ASN A 50 -20.33 -3.36 2.95
C ASN A 50 -20.55 -1.88 2.60
N GLY A 51 -21.06 -1.63 1.40
CA GLY A 51 -21.40 -0.29 0.89
C GLY A 51 -20.53 0.15 -0.29
N ASN A 52 -20.66 1.43 -0.68
CA ASN A 52 -19.90 2.02 -1.78
C ASN A 52 -19.07 3.22 -1.27
N PRO A 53 -17.72 3.17 -1.34
CA PRO A 53 -16.90 2.10 -1.89
C PRO A 53 -16.74 0.91 -0.92
N ALA A 54 -16.52 -0.27 -1.49
CA ALA A 54 -16.36 -1.52 -0.77
C ALA A 54 -14.99 -1.61 -0.09
N PHE A 55 -13.93 -1.27 -0.80
CA PHE A 55 -12.59 -1.20 -0.23
C PHE A 55 -12.34 0.15 0.44
N ARG A 56 -11.80 0.09 1.67
CA ARG A 56 -11.52 1.24 2.50
C ARG A 56 -10.15 1.09 3.17
N ILE A 57 -9.42 2.18 3.29
CA ILE A 57 -8.14 2.24 4.00
C ILE A 57 -8.26 3.12 5.23
N TRP A 58 -7.77 2.61 6.36
CA TRP A 58 -7.55 3.41 7.57
C TRP A 58 -6.04 3.63 7.75
N PRO A 59 -5.56 4.89 7.63
CA PRO A 59 -4.19 5.22 8.00
C PRO A 59 -3.91 4.90 9.47
N ALA A 60 -2.72 4.37 9.75
CA ALA A 60 -2.26 4.09 11.10
C ALA A 60 -2.13 5.38 11.91
N GLY A 61 -2.54 5.36 13.18
CA GLY A 61 -2.48 6.54 14.06
C GLY A 61 -3.49 7.65 13.71
N SER A 62 -4.41 7.42 12.77
CA SER A 62 -5.43 8.39 12.36
C SER A 62 -6.85 7.86 12.55
N LYS A 63 -7.79 8.79 12.74
CA LYS A 63 -9.24 8.52 12.67
C LYS A 63 -9.78 8.66 11.23
N ARG A 64 -8.92 9.04 10.28
CA ARG A 64 -9.29 9.24 8.88
C ARG A 64 -9.72 7.93 8.24
N LEU A 65 -10.73 8.02 7.38
CA LEU A 65 -11.21 6.93 6.54
C LEU A 65 -11.10 7.34 5.08
N LEU A 66 -10.42 6.51 4.30
CA LEU A 66 -10.24 6.69 2.86
C LEU A 66 -11.03 5.62 2.13
N GLY A 67 -11.86 6.03 1.18
CA GLY A 67 -12.56 5.12 0.28
C GLY A 67 -11.79 4.94 -1.02
N ILE A 68 -11.65 3.71 -1.49
CA ILE A 68 -10.97 3.47 -2.77
C ILE A 68 -11.95 3.74 -3.90
N ARG A 69 -11.61 4.68 -4.79
CA ARG A 69 -12.31 4.92 -6.06
C ARG A 69 -11.29 5.12 -7.19
N GLY A 70 -11.72 4.83 -8.41
CA GLY A 70 -10.90 4.78 -9.60
C GLY A 70 -11.19 3.51 -10.39
N VAL A 71 -10.67 3.43 -11.61
CA VAL A 71 -10.90 2.30 -12.56
C VAL A 71 -10.39 0.94 -12.04
N CYS A 72 -9.79 0.91 -10.84
CA CYS A 72 -9.36 -0.31 -10.16
C CYS A 72 -10.48 -0.97 -9.35
N LEU A 73 -11.68 -0.40 -9.14
CA LEU A 73 -12.67 -1.06 -8.26
C LEU A 73 -13.18 -2.40 -8.79
N SER A 74 -13.22 -2.60 -10.11
CA SER A 74 -13.49 -3.92 -10.72
C SER A 74 -12.22 -4.76 -10.93
N ALA A 75 -11.03 -4.16 -10.83
CA ALA A 75 -9.75 -4.73 -11.25
C ALA A 75 -8.63 -4.63 -10.19
N LEU A 76 -8.94 -4.30 -8.93
CA LEU A 76 -7.98 -4.29 -7.83
C LEU A 76 -7.75 -5.75 -7.44
N VAL A 77 -7.08 -6.46 -8.34
CA VAL A 77 -6.64 -7.83 -8.16
C VAL A 77 -5.42 -7.75 -7.28
N LEU A 78 -5.66 -7.67 -5.97
CA LEU A 78 -4.61 -7.75 -4.96
C LEU A 78 -3.98 -9.16 -4.91
N GLY A 79 -4.55 -10.13 -5.64
CA GLY A 79 -4.05 -11.50 -5.72
C GLY A 79 -4.01 -12.13 -4.32
N THR A 80 -2.82 -12.63 -3.94
CA THR A 80 -2.55 -13.16 -2.60
C THR A 80 -2.81 -12.17 -1.46
N TRP A 81 -2.84 -10.87 -1.75
CA TRP A 81 -3.06 -9.81 -0.77
C TRP A 81 -4.52 -9.34 -0.66
N ASN A 82 -5.47 -10.05 -1.28
CA ASN A 82 -6.87 -9.66 -1.24
C ASN A 82 -7.44 -9.79 0.19
N PRO A 83 -7.87 -8.70 0.85
CA PRO A 83 -8.47 -8.81 2.16
C PRO A 83 -9.89 -9.35 2.05
N TYR A 84 -10.21 -10.31 2.90
CA TYR A 84 -11.54 -10.89 3.02
C TYR A 84 -12.06 -10.76 4.46
N HIS A 85 -13.31 -11.11 4.74
CA HIS A 85 -14.05 -10.76 5.97
C HIS A 85 -13.25 -10.62 7.28
N ASP A 86 -12.37 -11.57 7.59
CA ASP A 86 -11.58 -11.67 8.82
C ASP A 86 -10.12 -11.19 8.67
N HIS A 87 -9.70 -10.79 7.47
CA HIS A 87 -8.35 -10.32 7.18
C HIS A 87 -8.33 -8.89 6.64
N GLU A 88 -7.24 -8.20 6.91
CA GLU A 88 -6.94 -6.87 6.39
C GLU A 88 -5.54 -6.84 5.79
N LEU A 89 -5.40 -6.12 4.68
CA LEU A 89 -4.13 -5.90 4.02
C LEU A 89 -3.42 -4.71 4.66
N TRP A 90 -2.28 -4.95 5.27
CA TRP A 90 -1.39 -3.93 5.76
C TRP A 90 -0.27 -3.65 4.77
N ALA A 91 -0.07 -2.39 4.43
CA ALA A 91 1.03 -1.95 3.57
C ALA A 91 1.35 -0.47 3.83
N ASP A 92 2.47 -0.03 3.29
CA ASP A 92 2.73 1.39 3.05
C ASP A 92 2.09 1.73 1.71
N PHE A 93 0.98 2.47 1.74
CA PHE A 93 0.22 2.81 0.54
C PHE A 93 0.67 4.16 0.02
N THR A 94 0.92 4.25 -1.28
CA THR A 94 1.01 5.53 -2.00
C THR A 94 -0.27 5.73 -2.77
N VAL A 95 -0.97 6.82 -2.51
CA VAL A 95 -2.28 7.12 -3.11
C VAL A 95 -2.31 8.53 -3.68
N SER A 96 -3.16 8.77 -4.67
CA SER A 96 -3.60 10.12 -5.02
C SER A 96 -5.01 10.36 -4.51
N ALA A 97 -5.28 11.61 -4.11
CA ALA A 97 -6.64 12.03 -3.84
C ALA A 97 -7.50 11.90 -5.11
N VAL A 98 -8.80 11.68 -4.92
CA VAL A 98 -9.86 11.74 -5.95
C VAL A 98 -10.92 12.76 -5.53
N THR A 99 -11.07 13.02 -4.22
CA THR A 99 -11.85 14.15 -3.71
C THR A 99 -10.99 15.01 -2.78
N PRO A 100 -11.35 16.29 -2.59
CA PRO A 100 -10.77 17.11 -1.54
C PRO A 100 -10.92 16.46 -0.16
N GLN A 101 -10.03 16.83 0.76
CA GLN A 101 -10.14 16.43 2.15
C GLN A 101 -11.10 17.36 2.89
N GLU A 102 -12.14 16.79 3.48
CA GLU A 102 -13.15 17.53 4.24
C GLU A 102 -13.40 16.86 5.60
N PRO A 103 -13.50 17.62 6.72
CA PRO A 103 -13.81 17.05 8.03
C PRO A 103 -15.16 16.32 8.04
N GLY A 104 -15.17 15.08 8.56
CA GLY A 104 -16.39 14.27 8.66
C GLY A 104 -16.83 13.59 7.36
N VAL A 105 -16.18 13.87 6.23
CA VAL A 105 -16.48 13.26 4.93
C VAL A 105 -15.40 12.23 4.59
N MET A 106 -15.82 11.07 4.09
CA MET A 106 -14.89 10.07 3.56
C MET A 106 -14.24 10.64 2.30
N GLN A 107 -12.91 10.79 2.33
CA GLN A 107 -12.18 11.17 1.13
C GLN A 107 -12.01 9.95 0.23
N PHE A 108 -12.23 10.13 -1.08
CA PHE A 108 -11.88 9.11 -2.05
C PHE A 108 -10.44 9.26 -2.54
N VAL A 109 -9.78 8.12 -2.73
CA VAL A 109 -8.40 8.02 -3.19
C VAL A 109 -8.25 6.87 -4.18
N CYS A 110 -7.21 6.95 -5.01
CA CYS A 110 -6.77 5.90 -5.92
C CYS A 110 -5.37 5.40 -5.50
N ILE A 111 -5.18 4.08 -5.44
CA ILE A 111 -3.90 3.47 -5.04
C ILE A 111 -2.95 3.49 -6.24
N ARG A 112 -1.73 4.00 -6.04
CA ARG A 112 -0.64 3.97 -7.04
C ARG A 112 0.32 2.82 -6.81
N SER A 113 0.74 2.64 -5.55
CA SER A 113 1.65 1.56 -5.17
C SER A 113 1.42 1.11 -3.73
N MET A 114 1.95 -0.07 -3.40
CA MET A 114 2.03 -0.56 -2.04
C MET A 114 3.42 -1.15 -1.76
N LYS A 115 3.94 -0.93 -0.55
CA LYS A 115 5.22 -1.50 -0.11
C LYS A 115 5.05 -2.29 1.18
N ALA A 116 5.81 -3.37 1.29
CA ALA A 116 5.75 -4.32 2.41
C ALA A 116 4.31 -4.80 2.74
N PRO A 117 3.58 -5.35 1.75
CA PRO A 117 2.24 -5.87 1.97
C PRO A 117 2.26 -7.13 2.85
N PHE A 118 1.32 -7.24 3.77
CA PHE A 118 0.98 -8.49 4.44
C PHE A 118 -0.49 -8.54 4.83
N LEU A 119 -1.07 -9.74 4.86
CA LEU A 119 -2.40 -9.96 5.44
C LEU A 119 -2.30 -10.14 6.95
N ARG A 120 -3.23 -9.54 7.68
CA ARG A 120 -3.38 -9.69 9.13
C ARG A 120 -4.81 -10.09 9.47
N LYS A 121 -4.98 -11.08 10.35
CA LYS A 121 -6.30 -11.36 10.93
C LYS A 121 -6.77 -10.13 11.72
N LYS A 122 -8.03 -9.73 11.54
CA LYS A 122 -8.66 -8.67 12.32
C LYS A 122 -8.70 -9.10 13.80
N PRO A 123 -8.54 -8.15 14.74
CA PRO A 123 -8.85 -8.44 16.14
C PRO A 123 -10.29 -8.93 16.26
N ASP A 124 -10.52 -9.95 17.09
CA ASP A 124 -11.85 -10.46 17.40
C ASP A 124 -12.68 -9.42 18.18
#